data_AF-A0AAN0I8X7-F1
#
_entry.id   AF-A0AAN0I8X7-F1
#
_cell.length_a   1.000
_cell.length_b   1.000
_cell.length_c   1.000
_cell.angle_alpha   90.00
_cell.angle_beta   90.00
_cell.angle_gamma   90.00
#
_symmetry.space_group_name_H-M   'P 1'
#
loop_
_entity.id
_entity.type
_entity.pdbx_description
1 polymer ?
#
loop_
_entity_poly.entity_id
_entity_poly.type
_entity_poly.pdbx_seq_one_letter_code
_entity_poly.pdbx_strand_id
1 'polypeptide(L)'
;MASKWPREYPRVPGLDEVEPGDFLGKQKARDQVARDRAIDLEVVRILRERVKECQRREEVNHLQRCREHVEAYMKAHRKYRSEGWLSFH
;
A
#
# COMPACT_ATOMS: atom_id res chain seq x y z
N MET A 1 -9.48 7.09 -26.87
CA MET A 1 -8.07 6.71 -26.62
C MET A 1 -7.76 7.04 -25.18
N ALA A 2 -7.63 6.05 -24.30
CA ALA A 2 -7.24 6.30 -22.90
C ALA A 2 -5.76 6.70 -22.87
N SER A 3 -5.43 7.79 -22.19
CA SER A 3 -4.09 8.36 -22.13
C SER A 3 -3.08 7.38 -21.50
N LYS A 4 -1.91 7.27 -22.12
CA LYS A 4 -0.75 6.49 -21.70
C LYS A 4 -0.02 7.17 -20.52
N TRP A 5 -0.72 7.48 -19.43
CA TRP A 5 -0.16 8.15 -18.25
C TRP A 5 -0.86 7.69 -16.96
N PRO A 6 -0.14 7.59 -15.82
CA PRO A 6 -0.79 7.37 -14.53
C PRO A 6 -1.85 8.45 -14.31
N ARG A 7 -3.06 8.05 -13.95
CA ARG A 7 -4.09 9.02 -13.59
C ARG A 7 -3.78 9.58 -12.20
N GLU A 8 -3.71 10.89 -12.12
CA GLU A 8 -3.61 11.60 -10.84
C GLU A 8 -5.01 11.76 -10.24
N TYR A 9 -5.13 11.46 -8.96
CA TYR A 9 -6.36 11.64 -8.19
C TYR A 9 -6.07 12.68 -7.09
N PRO A 10 -6.77 13.83 -7.06
CA PRO A 10 -6.57 14.81 -6.01
C PRO A 10 -6.99 14.23 -4.66
N ARG A 11 -6.33 14.70 -3.59
CA ARG A 11 -6.71 14.33 -2.22
C ARG A 11 -8.08 14.93 -1.88
N VAL A 12 -8.93 14.11 -1.28
CA VAL A 12 -10.20 14.51 -0.66
C VAL A 12 -10.07 14.42 0.87
N PRO A 13 -10.96 15.13 1.61
CA PRO A 13 -11.02 15.05 3.06
C PRO A 13 -11.18 13.60 3.58
N GLY A 14 -10.70 13.37 4.79
CA GLY A 14 -10.86 12.11 5.51
C GLY A 14 -12.32 11.78 5.83
N LEU A 15 -12.61 10.53 6.20
CA LEU A 15 -13.99 10.13 6.58
C LEU A 15 -14.51 10.86 7.82
N ASP A 16 -13.60 11.28 8.71
CA ASP A 16 -13.82 12.04 9.92
C ASP A 16 -14.07 13.54 9.67
N GLU A 17 -13.58 14.06 8.54
CA GLU A 17 -13.71 15.47 8.16
C GLU A 17 -14.97 15.76 7.33
N VAL A 18 -15.61 14.72 6.77
CA VAL A 18 -16.82 14.87 5.95
C VAL A 18 -18.07 15.01 6.82
N GLU A 19 -18.91 15.99 6.48
CA GLU A 19 -20.18 16.22 7.17
C GLU A 19 -21.06 14.95 7.22
N PRO A 20 -21.75 14.67 8.34
CA PRO A 20 -22.56 13.45 8.47
C PRO A 20 -23.65 13.27 7.41
N GLY A 21 -24.19 14.35 6.84
CA GLY A 21 -25.20 14.31 5.78
C GLY A 21 -24.66 14.20 4.35
N ASP A 22 -23.35 14.43 4.13
CA ASP A 22 -22.77 14.40 2.79
C ASP A 22 -22.42 12.98 2.35
N PHE A 23 -23.37 12.34 1.68
CA PHE A 23 -23.20 11.01 1.12
C PHE A 23 -22.10 10.95 0.05
N LEU A 24 -22.01 11.97 -0.82
CA LEU A 24 -21.05 11.99 -1.92
C LEU A 24 -19.62 12.22 -1.41
N GLY A 25 -19.44 13.08 -0.41
CA GLY A 25 -18.17 13.26 0.29
C GLY A 25 -17.68 11.96 0.92
N LYS A 26 -18.57 11.24 1.63
CA LYS A 26 -18.24 9.94 2.24
C LYS A 26 -17.83 8.90 1.21
N GLN A 27 -18.53 8.87 0.06
CA GLN A 27 -18.17 7.95 -1.03
C GLN A 27 -16.78 8.27 -1.59
N LYS A 28 -16.48 9.54 -1.85
CA LYS A 28 -15.15 9.96 -2.35
C LYS A 28 -14.04 9.62 -1.36
N ALA A 29 -14.27 9.83 -0.06
CA ALA A 29 -13.32 9.49 0.99
C ALA A 29 -13.06 7.98 1.04
N ARG A 30 -14.10 7.14 0.96
CA ARG A 30 -13.96 5.68 0.85
C ARG A 30 -13.20 5.25 -0.39
N ASP A 31 -13.49 5.86 -1.54
CA ASP A 31 -12.79 5.57 -2.79
C ASP A 31 -11.31 5.95 -2.70
N GLN A 32 -10.97 7.02 -1.99
CA GLN A 32 -9.57 7.39 -1.71
C GLN A 32 -8.89 6.35 -0.84
N VAL A 33 -9.49 5.92 0.27
CA VAL A 33 -8.96 4.87 1.14
C VAL A 33 -8.75 3.57 0.36
N ALA A 34 -9.69 3.20 -0.51
CA ALA A 34 -9.56 2.01 -1.35
C ALA A 34 -8.38 2.11 -2.33
N ARG A 35 -8.17 3.27 -2.96
CA ARG A 35 -7.02 3.51 -3.84
C ARG A 35 -5.70 3.46 -3.09
N ASP A 36 -5.62 4.14 -1.94
CA ASP A 36 -4.42 4.16 -1.11
C ASP A 36 -4.05 2.76 -0.61
N ARG A 37 -5.05 1.98 -0.17
CA ARG A 37 -4.85 0.59 0.24
C ARG A 37 -4.38 -0.32 -0.92
N ALA A 38 -4.89 -0.09 -2.13
CA ALA A 38 -4.42 -0.81 -3.31
C ALA A 38 -2.94 -0.49 -3.61
N ILE A 39 -2.54 0.77 -3.47
CA ILE A 39 -1.14 1.20 -3.61
C ILE A 39 -0.27 0.54 -2.54
N ASP A 40 -0.66 0.57 -1.26
CA ASP A 40 0.09 -0.08 -0.18
C ASP A 40 0.26 -1.59 -0.41
N LEU A 41 -0.76 -2.27 -0.95
CA LEU A 41 -0.68 -3.69 -1.33
C LEU A 41 0.38 -3.91 -2.42
N GLU A 42 0.40 -3.09 -3.47
CA GLU A 42 1.40 -3.18 -4.54
C GLU A 42 2.81 -2.87 -4.04
N VAL A 43 2.97 -1.92 -3.10
CA VAL A 43 4.25 -1.66 -2.44
C VAL A 43 4.73 -2.91 -1.69
N VAL A 44 3.86 -3.57 -0.93
CA VAL A 44 4.19 -4.83 -0.23
C VAL A 44 4.57 -5.93 -1.23
N ARG A 45 3.87 -6.04 -2.35
CA ARG A 45 4.19 -7.00 -3.43
C ARG A 45 5.58 -6.74 -4.03
N ILE A 46 5.88 -5.49 -4.40
CA ILE A 46 7.19 -5.10 -4.94
C ILE A 46 8.31 -5.42 -3.95
N LEU A 47 8.15 -5.10 -2.67
CA LEU A 47 9.15 -5.39 -1.65
C LEU A 47 9.35 -6.90 -1.45
N ARG A 48 8.28 -7.69 -1.54
CA ARG A 48 8.38 -9.16 -1.50
C ARG A 48 9.18 -9.71 -2.68
N GLU A 49 8.97 -9.19 -3.89
CA GLU A 49 9.75 -9.60 -5.06
C GLU A 49 11.23 -9.23 -4.92
N ARG A 50 11.55 -8.05 -4.37
CA ARG A 50 12.95 -7.67 -4.06
C ARG A 50 13.63 -8.62 -3.08
N VAL A 51 12.90 -9.10 -2.07
CA VAL A 51 13.43 -10.13 -1.15
C VAL A 51 13.73 -11.42 -1.90
N LYS A 52 12.81 -11.91 -2.74
CA LYS A 52 13.02 -13.12 -3.55
C LYS A 52 14.20 -12.97 -4.51
N GLU A 53 14.32 -11.82 -5.16
CA GLU A 53 15.42 -11.52 -6.07
C GLU A 53 16.76 -11.55 -5.36
N CYS A 54 16.87 -10.92 -4.18
CA CYS A 54 18.08 -10.95 -3.38
C CYS A 54 18.40 -12.38 -2.91
N GLN A 55 17.42 -13.13 -2.43
CA GLN A 55 17.62 -14.53 -2.04
C GLN A 55 18.14 -15.38 -3.20
N ARG A 56 17.63 -15.16 -4.42
CA ARG A 56 18.11 -15.84 -5.62
C ARG A 56 19.54 -15.44 -5.99
N ARG A 57 19.91 -14.17 -5.80
CA ARG A 57 21.25 -13.67 -6.15
C ARG A 57 22.33 -14.09 -5.16
N GLU A 58 22.03 -14.08 -3.87
CA GLU A 58 23.02 -14.31 -2.80
C GLU A 58 23.13 -15.78 -2.37
N GLU A 59 22.19 -16.62 -2.80
CA GLU A 59 22.11 -18.06 -2.51
C GLU A 59 22.35 -18.37 -1.02
N VAL A 60 23.50 -18.94 -0.66
CA VAL A 60 23.83 -19.33 0.72
C VAL A 60 24.02 -18.14 1.68
N ASN A 61 24.36 -16.95 1.17
CA ASN A 61 24.67 -15.76 1.98
C ASN A 61 23.47 -14.82 2.20
N HIS A 62 22.26 -15.21 1.77
CA HIS A 62 21.08 -14.35 1.80
C HIS A 62 20.70 -13.83 3.19
N LEU A 63 21.02 -14.58 4.26
CA LEU A 63 20.70 -14.19 5.64
C LEU A 63 21.40 -12.90 6.08
N GLN A 64 22.65 -12.69 5.65
CA GLN A 64 23.39 -11.47 5.97
C GLN A 64 23.10 -10.37 4.94
N ARG A 65 23.11 -10.71 3.65
CA ARG A 65 23.07 -9.71 2.57
C ARG A 65 21.67 -9.18 2.23
N CYS A 66 20.60 -9.96 2.49
CA CYS A 66 19.23 -9.54 2.17
C CYS A 66 18.47 -8.91 3.35
N ARG A 67 19.15 -8.68 4.49
CA ARG A 67 18.53 -8.19 5.73
C ARG A 67 17.73 -6.90 5.52
N GLU A 68 18.29 -5.93 4.81
CA GLU A 68 17.63 -4.64 4.54
C GLU A 68 16.31 -4.83 3.77
N HIS A 69 16.31 -5.68 2.74
CA HIS A 69 15.10 -5.95 1.95
C HIS A 69 14.01 -6.62 2.79
N VAL A 70 14.41 -7.56 3.66
CA VAL A 70 13.49 -8.22 4.59
C VAL A 70 12.92 -7.24 5.60
N GLU A 71 13.75 -6.38 6.19
CA GLU A 71 13.30 -5.35 7.13
C GLU A 71 12.30 -4.38 6.48
N ALA A 72 12.60 -3.93 5.26
CA ALA A 72 11.70 -3.07 4.49
C ALA A 72 10.36 -3.75 4.18
N TYR A 73 10.39 -4.99 3.69
CA TYR A 73 9.19 -5.78 3.44
C TYR A 73 8.36 -5.96 4.71
N MET A 74 8.99 -6.35 5.82
CA MET A 74 8.29 -6.61 7.08
C MET A 74 7.68 -5.33 7.67
N LYS A 75 8.34 -4.18 7.52
CA LYS A 75 7.79 -2.87 7.93
C LYS A 75 6.54 -2.53 7.13
N ALA A 76 6.61 -2.61 5.80
CA ALA A 76 5.47 -2.32 4.92
C ALA A 76 4.31 -3.31 5.14
N HIS A 77 4.63 -4.60 5.27
CA HIS A 77 3.64 -5.64 5.51
C HIS A 77 2.91 -5.45 6.84
N ARG A 78 3.62 -5.06 7.92
CA ARG A 78 2.98 -4.77 9.21
C ARG A 78 2.04 -3.57 9.12
N LYS A 79 2.48 -2.47 8.50
CA LYS A 79 1.65 -1.28 8.26
C LYS A 79 0.36 -1.63 7.50
N TYR A 80 0.48 -2.31 6.37
CA TYR A 80 -0.66 -2.74 5.55
C TYR A 80 -1.64 -3.63 6.34
N ARG A 81 -1.12 -4.55 7.18
CA ARG A 81 -1.95 -5.44 8.00
C ARG A 81 -2.69 -4.68 9.11
N SER A 82 -2.03 -3.76 9.82
CA SER A 82 -2.64 -3.01 10.93
C SER A 82 -3.74 -2.06 10.44
N GLU A 83 -3.50 -1.37 9.33
CA GLU A 83 -4.51 -0.50 8.69
C GLU A 83 -5.65 -1.34 8.10
N GLY A 84 -5.32 -2.57 7.69
CA GLY A 84 -6.26 -3.49 7.08
C GLY A 84 -7.43 -3.93 7.97
N TRP A 85 -7.23 -3.96 9.29
CA TRP A 85 -8.25 -4.33 10.28
C TRP A 85 -9.23 -3.17 10.56
N LEU A 86 -8.76 -1.92 10.45
CA LEU A 86 -9.55 -0.71 10.68
C LEU A 86 -10.48 -0.33 9.52
N SER A 87 -10.32 -0.91 8.33
CA SER A 87 -11.19 -0.58 7.18
C SER A 87 -12.46 -1.43 7.08
N PHE A 88 -12.64 -2.47 7.92
CA PHE A 88 -13.74 -3.43 7.82
C PHE A 88 -14.71 -3.41 9.02
N HIS A 89 -14.46 -2.60 10.04
CA HIS A 89 -15.36 -2.34 11.18
C HIS A 89 -15.44 -0.83 11.40
#